data_AF-A0A957KXF6-F1
#
_entry.id   AF-A0A957KXF6-F1
#
_cell.length_a   1.000
_cell.length_b   1.000
_cell.length_c   1.000
_cell.angle_alpha   90.00
_cell.angle_beta   90.00
_cell.angle_gamma   90.00
#
_symmetry.space_group_name_H-M   'P 1'
#
loop_
_entity.id
_entity.type
_entity.pdbx_description
1 polymer ?
#
loop_
_entity_poly.entity_id
_entity_poly.type
_entity_poly.pdbx_seq_one_letter_code
_entity_poly.pdbx_strand_id
1 'polypeptide(L)'
;GRPTPPSLAPAPLGDRPVAVSGGYGFGLTQRHNGHYTVVGHGGGLPGYGSYMCWSPDHQLGIVAMANNRYAGLGQISMGVLHWLIEETQPPAYQVTASVALIEAMVQVNQLVEGWDDQLADEIFADNFFLDLDRAHWQTQLQELRQKHGKLTPAGPIELENWLRGSWRLDGERGHCSFWLSLTPLVPPRIQQLKINSVGPLSAAMTAAAQQLEALVNQPNKRGLDQLRARGSNRAELWRGLQLAHLLAGPGQMGAPISGDGEQTVTLHWHGTGSDVRVTLHLNEKGRLSEFVFAQKPALA
;
A
#
# COMPACT_ATOMS: atom_id res chain seq x y z
N GLY A 1 26.88 7.79 -6.90
CA GLY A 1 26.92 7.60 -8.37
C GLY A 1 25.64 8.12 -8.95
N ARG A 2 25.66 8.69 -10.16
CA ARG A 2 24.42 9.05 -10.89
C ARG A 2 23.58 7.77 -11.09
N PRO A 3 22.24 7.83 -10.99
CA PRO A 3 21.40 6.69 -11.28
C PRO A 3 21.64 6.27 -12.74
N THR A 4 22.02 5.02 -12.95
CA THR A 4 22.11 4.45 -14.29
C THR A 4 20.69 4.39 -14.85
N PRO A 5 20.39 4.98 -16.02
CA PRO A 5 19.08 4.87 -16.61
C PRO A 5 18.74 3.38 -16.85
N PRO A 6 17.47 2.99 -16.72
CA PRO A 6 17.06 1.61 -16.94
C PRO A 6 17.43 1.19 -18.36
N SER A 7 18.16 0.09 -18.48
CA SER A 7 18.46 -0.52 -19.78
C SER A 7 17.27 -1.37 -20.19
N LEU A 8 16.65 -1.02 -21.31
CA LEU A 8 15.55 -1.79 -21.90
C LEU A 8 16.10 -2.61 -23.06
N ALA A 9 16.03 -3.93 -22.96
CA ALA A 9 16.13 -4.78 -24.14
C ALA A 9 14.79 -4.74 -24.89
N PRO A 10 14.77 -4.62 -26.23
CA PRO A 10 13.53 -4.69 -26.98
C PRO A 10 12.92 -6.10 -26.81
N ALA A 11 11.78 -6.17 -26.12
CA ALA A 11 11.00 -7.39 -26.01
C ALA A 11 10.12 -7.58 -27.26
N PRO A 12 9.84 -8.82 -27.68
CA PRO A 12 8.83 -9.11 -28.69
C PRO A 12 7.47 -8.54 -28.28
N LEU A 13 6.63 -8.21 -29.27
CA LEU A 13 5.29 -7.69 -29.02
C LEU A 13 4.45 -8.74 -28.28
N GLY A 14 4.11 -8.49 -27.01
CA GLY A 14 3.34 -9.40 -26.14
C GLY A 14 4.09 -9.84 -24.88
N ASP A 15 5.42 -9.72 -24.85
CA ASP A 15 6.21 -9.99 -23.65
C ASP A 15 6.40 -8.72 -22.81
N ARG A 16 6.42 -8.87 -21.49
CA ARG A 16 6.80 -7.77 -20.60
C ARG A 16 8.29 -7.45 -20.83
N PRO A 17 8.67 -6.20 -21.10
CA PRO A 17 10.08 -5.84 -21.22
C PRO A 17 10.80 -6.16 -19.91
N VAL A 18 11.93 -6.88 -20.01
CA VAL A 18 12.84 -7.09 -18.88
C VAL A 18 13.57 -5.77 -18.63
N ALA A 19 12.98 -4.93 -17.78
CA ALA A 19 13.58 -3.69 -17.35
C ALA A 19 14.51 -3.97 -16.18
N VAL A 20 15.80 -3.69 -16.35
CA VAL A 20 16.72 -3.63 -15.21
C VAL A 20 16.66 -2.20 -14.66
N SER A 21 16.08 -2.04 -13.48
CA SER A 21 16.08 -0.78 -12.73
C SER A 21 17.00 -0.88 -11.53
N GLY A 22 17.54 0.24 -11.05
CA GLY A 22 18.39 0.22 -9.87
C GLY A 22 18.82 1.58 -9.38
N GLY A 23 19.37 1.59 -8.17
CA GLY A 23 19.83 2.79 -7.47
C GLY A 23 20.99 2.49 -6.52
N TYR A 24 21.58 3.55 -5.99
CA TYR A 24 22.63 3.47 -4.97
C TYR A 24 22.32 4.41 -3.82
N GLY A 25 22.38 3.92 -2.59
CA GLY A 25 22.16 4.70 -1.37
C GLY A 25 22.72 3.98 -0.15
N PHE A 26 23.18 4.73 0.86
CA PHE A 26 23.73 4.19 2.11
C PHE A 26 24.82 3.13 1.93
N GLY A 27 25.65 3.24 0.89
CA GLY A 27 26.68 2.26 0.58
C GLY A 27 26.21 1.07 -0.26
N LEU A 28 24.90 0.87 -0.43
CA LEU A 28 24.33 -0.28 -1.11
C LEU A 28 23.90 0.07 -2.54
N THR A 29 24.11 -0.86 -3.47
CA THR A 29 23.42 -0.89 -4.76
C THR A 29 22.19 -1.76 -4.64
N GLN A 30 21.05 -1.32 -5.16
CA GLN A 30 19.86 -2.14 -5.34
C GLN A 30 19.54 -2.22 -6.82
N ARG A 31 19.25 -3.41 -7.34
CA ARG A 31 18.86 -3.66 -8.72
C ARG A 31 17.66 -4.59 -8.74
N HIS A 32 16.69 -4.35 -9.61
CA HIS A 32 15.61 -5.29 -9.91
C HIS A 32 15.73 -5.67 -11.38
N ASN A 33 15.75 -6.97 -11.67
CA ASN A 33 15.91 -7.51 -13.03
C ASN A 33 14.58 -7.92 -13.69
N GLY A 34 13.44 -7.45 -13.16
CA GLY A 34 12.11 -7.86 -13.61
C GLY A 34 11.59 -9.16 -12.97
N HIS A 35 12.44 -9.92 -12.29
CA HIS A 35 12.06 -11.15 -11.57
C HIS A 35 12.25 -11.03 -10.06
N TYR A 36 13.40 -10.56 -9.61
CA TYR A 36 13.72 -10.40 -8.19
C TYR A 36 14.68 -9.22 -7.96
N THR A 37 14.82 -8.82 -6.70
CA THR A 37 15.72 -7.77 -6.25
C THR A 37 17.07 -8.35 -5.86
N VAL A 38 18.14 -7.64 -6.24
CA VAL A 38 19.51 -7.86 -5.75
C VAL A 38 19.99 -6.60 -5.07
N VAL A 39 20.37 -6.73 -3.80
CA VAL A 39 21.06 -5.69 -3.02
C VAL A 39 22.53 -6.09 -2.92
N GLY A 40 23.46 -5.14 -2.95
CA GLY A 40 24.87 -5.49 -2.83
C GLY A 40 25.80 -4.34 -2.53
N HIS A 41 27.03 -4.68 -2.19
CA HIS A 41 28.10 -3.75 -1.88
C HIS A 41 29.45 -4.35 -2.29
N GLY A 42 30.27 -3.52 -2.95
CA GLY A 42 31.67 -3.85 -3.22
C GLY A 42 32.58 -3.04 -2.31
N GLY A 43 33.59 -3.69 -1.75
CA GLY A 43 34.64 -3.08 -0.95
C GLY A 43 36.01 -3.44 -1.49
N GLY A 44 37.02 -2.61 -1.22
CA GLY A 44 38.38 -2.94 -1.62
C GLY A 44 39.43 -2.11 -0.90
N LEU A 45 40.49 -2.79 -0.49
CA LEU A 45 41.73 -2.21 0.02
C LEU A 45 42.89 -2.54 -0.94
N PRO A 46 44.05 -1.88 -0.87
CA PRO A 46 45.21 -2.30 -1.65
C PRO A 46 45.52 -3.78 -1.40
N GLY A 47 45.56 -4.58 -2.47
CA GLY A 47 45.78 -6.04 -2.39
C GLY A 47 44.55 -6.89 -2.04
N TYR A 48 43.39 -6.31 -1.73
CA TYR A 48 42.20 -7.05 -1.30
C TYR A 48 40.91 -6.50 -1.92
N GLY A 49 40.07 -7.40 -2.45
CA GLY A 49 38.74 -7.07 -2.96
C GLY A 49 37.67 -7.88 -2.22
N SER A 50 36.51 -7.29 -1.99
CA SER A 50 35.33 -7.97 -1.49
C SER A 50 34.09 -7.54 -2.25
N TYR A 51 33.13 -8.47 -2.35
CA TYR A 51 31.81 -8.16 -2.84
C TYR A 51 30.79 -9.00 -2.11
N MET A 52 29.70 -8.37 -1.70
CA MET A 52 28.56 -9.04 -1.10
C MET A 52 27.29 -8.66 -1.83
N CYS A 53 26.43 -9.63 -2.08
CA CYS A 53 25.09 -9.39 -2.61
C CYS A 53 24.08 -10.36 -2.01
N TRP A 54 22.83 -9.91 -1.97
CA TRP A 54 21.70 -10.63 -1.42
C TRP A 54 20.52 -10.54 -2.36
N SER A 55 19.72 -11.60 -2.43
CA SER A 55 18.37 -11.59 -2.95
C SER A 55 17.39 -11.71 -1.78
N PRO A 56 16.77 -10.60 -1.32
CA PRO A 56 15.78 -10.65 -0.24
C PRO A 56 14.60 -11.56 -0.57
N ASP A 57 14.16 -11.57 -1.83
CA ASP A 57 13.04 -12.40 -2.32
C ASP A 57 13.29 -13.90 -2.13
N HIS A 58 14.54 -14.33 -2.14
CA HIS A 58 14.93 -15.75 -2.03
C HIS A 58 15.74 -16.05 -0.76
N GLN A 59 15.99 -15.07 0.11
CA GLN A 59 16.86 -15.18 1.29
C GLN A 59 18.25 -15.78 1.01
N LEU A 60 18.80 -15.51 -0.16
CA LEU A 60 20.15 -15.96 -0.54
C LEU A 60 21.14 -14.80 -0.46
N GLY A 61 22.35 -15.09 0.02
CA GLY A 61 23.44 -14.14 0.11
C GLY A 61 24.75 -14.75 -0.36
N ILE A 62 25.50 -14.01 -1.17
CA ILE A 62 26.85 -14.36 -1.59
C ILE A 62 27.81 -13.34 -1.00
N VAL A 63 28.89 -13.82 -0.39
CA VAL A 63 30.04 -13.01 0.03
C VAL A 63 31.27 -13.60 -0.64
N ALA A 64 31.98 -12.77 -1.42
CA ALA A 64 33.21 -13.14 -2.09
C ALA A 64 34.35 -12.23 -1.65
N MET A 65 35.54 -12.81 -1.54
CA MET A 65 36.78 -12.11 -1.18
C MET A 65 37.91 -12.58 -2.09
N ALA A 66 38.85 -11.69 -2.40
CA ALA A 66 40.03 -12.01 -3.20
C ALA A 66 41.26 -11.21 -2.74
N ASN A 67 42.44 -11.81 -2.87
CA ASN A 67 43.74 -11.15 -2.67
C ASN A 67 44.15 -10.32 -3.91
N ASN A 68 43.18 -9.65 -4.52
CA ASN A 68 43.36 -8.69 -5.60
C ASN A 68 42.21 -7.67 -5.53
N ARG A 69 42.55 -6.38 -5.46
CA ARG A 69 41.58 -5.27 -5.34
C ARG A 69 40.56 -5.26 -6.48
N TYR A 70 40.95 -5.64 -7.69
CA TYR A 70 40.09 -5.60 -8.88
C TYR A 70 39.88 -6.99 -9.47
N ALA A 71 39.51 -7.96 -8.64
CA ALA A 71 39.23 -9.34 -9.07
C ALA A 71 37.89 -9.55 -9.78
N GLY A 72 37.14 -8.49 -10.12
CA GLY A 72 35.85 -8.60 -10.80
C GLY A 72 34.74 -9.29 -9.98
N LEU A 73 34.89 -9.34 -8.65
CA LEU A 73 34.01 -10.11 -7.75
C LEU A 73 32.53 -9.75 -7.88
N GLY A 74 32.19 -8.50 -8.25
CA GLY A 74 30.80 -8.12 -8.47
C GLY A 74 30.09 -8.96 -9.53
N GLN A 75 30.72 -9.17 -10.69
CA GLN A 75 30.13 -9.99 -11.76
C GLN A 75 30.06 -11.47 -11.36
N ILE A 76 31.12 -11.97 -10.73
CA ILE A 76 31.20 -13.36 -10.27
C ILE A 76 30.10 -13.63 -9.23
N SER A 77 29.99 -12.83 -8.18
CA SER A 77 29.00 -13.02 -7.11
C SER A 77 27.56 -12.92 -7.61
N MET A 78 27.27 -11.97 -8.50
CA MET A 78 25.93 -11.86 -9.10
C MET A 78 25.62 -13.06 -10.00
N GLY A 79 26.59 -13.54 -10.79
CA GLY A 79 26.42 -14.73 -11.63
C GLY A 79 26.18 -15.98 -10.80
N VAL A 80 26.93 -16.17 -9.71
CA VAL A 80 26.73 -17.28 -8.77
C VAL A 80 25.35 -17.19 -8.09
N LEU A 81 24.95 -16.01 -7.63
CA LEU A 81 23.62 -15.81 -7.02
C LEU A 81 22.50 -16.14 -8.02
N HIS A 82 22.62 -15.67 -9.26
CA HIS A 82 21.64 -15.94 -10.31
C HIS A 82 21.56 -17.44 -10.62
N TRP A 83 22.70 -18.09 -10.85
CA TRP A 83 22.77 -19.53 -11.09
C TRP A 83 22.16 -20.32 -9.93
N LEU A 84 22.46 -19.94 -8.67
CA LEU A 84 21.92 -20.62 -7.51
C LEU A 84 20.39 -20.51 -7.43
N ILE A 85 19.82 -19.33 -7.72
CA ILE A 85 18.37 -19.13 -7.76
C ILE A 85 17.73 -19.97 -8.87
N GLU A 86 18.33 -20.01 -10.05
CA GLU A 86 17.79 -20.77 -11.19
C GLU A 86 17.86 -22.28 -10.98
N GLU A 87 18.98 -22.78 -10.45
CA GLU A 87 19.22 -24.21 -10.25
C GLU A 87 18.40 -24.76 -9.08
N THR A 88 18.32 -24.02 -7.97
CA THR A 88 17.65 -24.51 -6.75
C THR A 88 16.19 -24.11 -6.65
N GLN A 89 15.74 -23.14 -7.45
CA GLN A 89 14.39 -22.57 -7.43
C GLN A 89 13.85 -22.39 -6.00
N PRO A 90 14.60 -21.66 -5.14
CA PRO A 90 14.23 -21.55 -3.75
C PRO A 90 12.86 -20.88 -3.65
N PRO A 91 11.99 -21.35 -2.73
CA PRO A 91 10.67 -20.77 -2.60
C PRO A 91 10.78 -19.28 -2.32
N ALA A 92 9.88 -18.49 -2.90
CA ALA A 92 9.78 -17.08 -2.59
C ALA A 92 9.58 -16.89 -1.08
N TYR A 93 10.33 -15.96 -0.50
CA TYR A 93 10.23 -15.68 0.91
C TYR A 93 8.83 -15.16 1.26
N GLN A 94 8.18 -15.83 2.21
CA GLN A 94 6.96 -15.35 2.82
C GLN A 94 7.31 -14.62 4.11
N VAL A 95 6.90 -13.36 4.20
CA VAL A 95 7.04 -12.57 5.42
C VAL A 95 6.23 -13.24 6.53
N THR A 96 6.87 -13.58 7.63
CA THR A 96 6.20 -14.01 8.86
C THR A 96 6.07 -12.83 9.82
N ALA A 97 4.95 -12.75 10.55
CA ALA A 97 4.75 -11.70 11.54
C ALA A 97 5.78 -11.84 12.67
N SER A 98 6.39 -10.73 13.09
CA SER A 98 7.14 -10.75 14.34
C SER A 98 6.16 -10.83 15.52
N VAL A 99 6.60 -11.44 16.63
CA VAL A 99 5.82 -11.50 17.88
C VAL A 99 5.43 -10.09 18.33
N ALA A 100 6.38 -9.14 18.28
CA ALA A 100 6.16 -7.75 18.64
C ALA A 100 5.08 -7.05 17.80
N LEU A 101 4.99 -7.36 16.50
CA LEU A 101 3.96 -6.79 15.63
C LEU A 101 2.56 -7.29 15.99
N ILE A 102 2.44 -8.59 16.31
CA ILE A 102 1.17 -9.17 16.77
C ILE A 102 0.77 -8.61 18.13
N GLU A 103 1.72 -8.49 19.06
CA GLU A 103 1.48 -7.89 20.38
C GLU A 103 1.01 -6.43 20.25
N ALA A 104 1.69 -5.62 19.44
CA ALA A 104 1.31 -4.24 19.19
C ALA A 104 -0.10 -4.12 18.58
N MET A 105 -0.46 -5.00 17.63
CA MET A 105 -1.81 -5.07 17.07
C MET A 105 -2.86 -5.34 18.16
N VAL A 106 -2.61 -6.32 19.04
CA VAL A 106 -3.52 -6.65 20.15
C VAL A 106 -3.66 -5.48 21.12
N GLN A 107 -2.56 -4.80 21.44
CA GLN A 107 -2.56 -3.63 22.34
C GLN A 107 -3.29 -2.43 21.71
N VAL A 108 -3.15 -2.21 20.40
CA VAL A 108 -3.96 -1.19 19.70
C VAL A 108 -5.44 -1.54 19.75
N ASN A 109 -5.81 -2.82 19.57
CA ASN A 109 -7.20 -3.23 19.70
C ASN A 109 -7.76 -2.97 21.12
N GLN A 110 -6.95 -3.17 22.17
CA GLN A 110 -7.32 -2.82 23.54
C GLN A 110 -7.57 -1.31 23.69
N LEU A 111 -6.69 -0.45 23.15
CA LEU A 111 -6.90 1.01 23.17
C LEU A 111 -8.15 1.43 22.38
N VAL A 112 -8.48 0.72 21.31
CA VAL A 112 -9.71 0.95 20.54
C VAL A 112 -10.94 0.58 21.37
N GLU A 113 -10.91 -0.53 22.12
CA GLU A 113 -12.00 -0.92 23.04
C GLU A 113 -12.16 0.07 24.19
N GLY A 114 -11.04 0.53 24.77
CA GLY A 114 -10.98 1.48 25.86
C GLY A 114 -9.60 2.12 25.95
N TRP A 115 -9.54 3.45 25.89
CA TRP A 115 -8.26 4.15 26.02
C TRP A 115 -7.68 3.95 27.42
N ASP A 116 -6.42 3.58 27.48
CA ASP A 116 -5.62 3.45 28.69
C ASP A 116 -4.31 4.23 28.48
N ASP A 117 -4.07 5.22 29.34
CA ASP A 117 -2.90 6.08 29.22
C ASP A 117 -1.59 5.35 29.50
N GLN A 118 -1.59 4.40 30.43
CA GLN A 118 -0.42 3.61 30.77
C GLN A 118 -0.05 2.69 29.61
N LEU A 119 -1.03 1.99 29.04
CA LEU A 119 -0.79 1.15 27.86
C LEU A 119 -0.26 2.00 26.69
N ALA A 120 -0.83 3.18 26.47
CA ALA A 120 -0.36 4.09 25.43
C ALA A 120 1.10 4.54 25.66
N ASP A 121 1.50 4.83 26.91
CA ASP A 121 2.89 5.18 27.25
C ASP A 121 3.88 4.02 27.02
N GLU A 122 3.42 2.77 27.19
CA GLU A 122 4.24 1.59 27.00
C GLU A 122 4.49 1.28 25.52
N ILE A 123 3.46 1.43 24.67
CA ILE A 123 3.48 0.91 23.29
C ILE A 123 3.85 1.94 22.23
N PHE A 124 3.62 3.24 22.45
CA PHE A 124 3.93 4.27 21.46
C PHE A 124 5.36 4.80 21.60
N ALA A 125 6.02 5.07 20.49
CA ALA A 125 7.35 5.66 20.48
C ALA A 125 7.32 7.13 20.93
N ASP A 126 8.44 7.63 21.45
CA ASP A 126 8.53 8.98 22.04
C ASP A 126 8.20 10.10 21.04
N ASN A 127 8.32 9.83 19.74
CA ASN A 127 7.99 10.76 18.67
C ASN A 127 6.53 10.69 18.19
N PHE A 128 5.74 9.72 18.64
CA PHE A 128 4.40 9.45 18.12
C PHE A 128 3.42 10.61 18.37
N PHE A 129 3.41 11.14 19.59
CA PHE A 129 2.49 12.21 19.99
C PHE A 129 2.95 13.62 19.57
N LEU A 130 4.03 13.72 18.78
CA LEU A 130 4.50 15.00 18.25
C LEU A 130 3.70 15.45 17.02
N ASP A 131 3.13 14.50 16.26
CA ASP A 131 2.31 14.80 15.07
C ASP A 131 0.86 15.11 15.46
N LEU A 132 0.27 14.28 16.32
CA LEU A 132 -1.06 14.45 16.90
C LEU A 132 -0.97 14.17 18.39
N ASP A 133 -1.45 15.10 19.21
CA ASP A 133 -1.39 14.92 20.66
C ASP A 133 -2.30 13.78 21.13
N ARG A 134 -2.09 13.38 22.38
CA ARG A 134 -2.84 12.30 23.03
C ARG A 134 -4.35 12.53 23.06
N ALA A 135 -4.80 13.76 23.30
CA ALA A 135 -6.22 14.08 23.39
C ALA A 135 -6.91 13.85 22.04
N HIS A 136 -6.26 14.22 20.93
CA HIS A 136 -6.77 13.94 19.59
C HIS A 136 -6.90 12.44 19.33
N TRP A 137 -5.93 11.62 19.72
CA TRP A 137 -6.02 10.16 19.60
C TRP A 137 -7.14 9.55 20.45
N GLN A 138 -7.31 10.02 21.69
CA GLN A 138 -8.42 9.62 22.56
C GLN A 138 -9.77 9.90 21.90
N THR A 139 -9.96 11.12 21.40
CA THR A 139 -11.17 11.52 20.68
C THR A 139 -11.37 10.68 19.43
N GLN A 140 -10.34 10.48 18.61
CA GLN A 140 -10.43 9.71 17.38
C GLN A 140 -10.87 8.26 17.65
N LEU A 141 -10.27 7.55 18.62
CA LEU A 141 -10.67 6.18 18.96
C LEU A 141 -12.06 6.10 19.60
N GLN A 142 -12.46 7.14 20.35
CA GLN A 142 -13.81 7.25 20.89
C GLN A 142 -14.86 7.42 19.78
N GLU A 143 -14.60 8.28 18.79
CA GLU A 143 -15.47 8.51 17.64
C GLU A 143 -15.65 7.23 16.81
N LEU A 144 -14.60 6.43 16.63
CA LEU A 144 -14.71 5.13 15.96
C LEU A 144 -15.69 4.20 16.66
N ARG A 145 -15.62 4.08 17.98
CA ARG A 145 -16.56 3.27 18.78
C ARG A 145 -18.00 3.78 18.67
N GLN A 146 -18.20 5.09 18.74
CA GLN A 146 -19.53 5.68 18.60
C GLN A 146 -20.11 5.41 17.21
N LYS A 147 -19.29 5.58 16.17
CA LYS A 147 -19.70 5.41 14.78
C LYS A 147 -19.99 3.95 14.44
N HIS A 148 -19.09 3.04 14.79
CA HIS A 148 -19.12 1.63 14.35
C HIS A 148 -19.72 0.66 15.35
N GLY A 149 -19.92 1.06 16.61
CA GLY A 149 -20.33 0.15 17.68
C GLY A 149 -19.16 -0.71 18.16
N LYS A 150 -19.44 -1.94 18.61
CA LYS A 150 -18.39 -2.87 19.04
C LYS A 150 -17.56 -3.30 17.82
N LEU A 151 -16.25 -3.01 17.85
CA LEU A 151 -15.28 -3.40 16.82
C LEU A 151 -14.65 -4.75 17.19
N THR A 152 -14.66 -5.71 16.27
CA THR A 152 -14.09 -7.05 16.46
C THR A 152 -13.13 -7.43 15.33
N PRO A 153 -12.02 -8.15 15.60
CA PRO A 153 -11.08 -8.57 14.57
C PRO A 153 -11.74 -9.35 13.43
N ALA A 154 -11.45 -8.94 12.19
CA ALA A 154 -12.02 -9.52 10.97
C ALA A 154 -10.91 -10.04 10.05
N GLY A 155 -10.44 -11.26 10.35
CA GLY A 155 -9.35 -11.91 9.62
C GLY A 155 -7.96 -11.67 10.22
N PRO A 156 -6.92 -12.25 9.60
CA PRO A 156 -5.54 -12.10 10.06
C PRO A 156 -4.97 -10.72 9.72
N ILE A 157 -3.82 -10.39 10.32
CA ILE A 157 -3.00 -9.26 9.89
C ILE A 157 -2.40 -9.55 8.50
N GLU A 158 -2.48 -8.58 7.61
CA GLU A 158 -1.76 -8.54 6.33
C GLU A 158 -0.38 -7.93 6.57
N LEU A 159 0.68 -8.69 6.27
CA LEU A 159 2.05 -8.32 6.57
C LEU A 159 2.70 -7.60 5.40
N GLU A 160 3.34 -6.47 5.68
CA GLU A 160 4.23 -5.81 4.72
C GLU A 160 5.69 -6.23 4.97
N ASN A 161 6.09 -6.31 6.24
CA ASN A 161 7.38 -6.81 6.69
C ASN A 161 7.28 -7.19 8.18
N TRP A 162 8.41 -7.50 8.84
CA TRP A 162 8.42 -7.90 10.25
C TRP A 162 7.92 -6.83 11.23
N LEU A 163 7.96 -5.56 10.86
CA LEU A 163 7.64 -4.42 11.72
C LEU A 163 6.41 -3.64 11.24
N ARG A 164 5.75 -4.09 10.16
CA ARG A 164 4.62 -3.37 9.54
C ARG A 164 3.54 -4.31 9.06
N GLY A 165 2.30 -3.92 9.29
CA GLY A 165 1.14 -4.66 8.79
C GLY A 165 -0.15 -3.89 8.94
N SER A 166 -1.17 -4.40 8.26
CA SER A 166 -2.54 -3.89 8.29
C SER A 166 -3.49 -4.96 8.80
N TRP A 167 -4.54 -4.56 9.51
CA TRP A 167 -5.62 -5.46 9.88
C TRP A 167 -6.95 -4.73 9.86
N ARG A 168 -8.04 -5.49 9.94
CA ARG A 168 -9.40 -4.96 9.92
C ARG A 168 -10.14 -5.33 11.18
N LEU A 169 -10.92 -4.36 11.69
CA LEU A 169 -11.96 -4.59 12.68
C LEU A 169 -13.32 -4.33 12.06
N ASP A 170 -14.23 -5.29 12.17
CA ASP A 170 -15.64 -5.14 11.77
C ASP A 170 -16.46 -4.59 12.93
N GLY A 171 -17.30 -3.61 12.64
CA GLY A 171 -18.28 -3.07 13.57
C GLY A 171 -19.70 -3.44 13.18
N GLU A 172 -20.65 -3.03 14.02
CA GLU A 172 -22.08 -3.11 13.72
C GLU A 172 -22.47 -2.23 12.53
N ARG A 173 -21.74 -1.13 12.32
CA ARG A 173 -22.02 -0.13 11.28
C ARG A 173 -20.78 0.16 10.43
N GLY A 174 -20.37 -0.82 9.65
CA GLY A 174 -19.20 -0.70 8.76
C GLY A 174 -17.96 -1.34 9.36
N HIS A 175 -16.78 -0.85 8.97
CA HIS A 175 -15.51 -1.41 9.43
C HIS A 175 -14.42 -0.35 9.52
N CYS A 176 -13.33 -0.70 10.20
CA CYS A 176 -12.13 0.10 10.31
C CYS A 176 -10.91 -0.72 9.87
N SER A 177 -10.09 -0.18 8.99
CA SER A 177 -8.79 -0.74 8.64
C SER A 177 -7.70 0.02 9.34
N PHE A 178 -6.80 -0.71 9.99
CA PHE A 178 -5.67 -0.19 10.72
C PHE A 178 -4.39 -0.57 9.98
N TRP A 179 -3.39 0.29 10.05
CA TRP A 179 -2.02 0.01 9.63
C TRP A 179 -1.09 0.54 10.70
N LEU A 180 -0.06 -0.22 11.07
CA LEU A 180 0.95 0.24 12.01
C LEU A 180 2.36 -0.01 11.49
N SER A 181 3.32 0.79 11.98
CA SER A 181 4.75 0.54 11.83
C SER A 181 5.45 0.65 13.17
N LEU A 182 6.27 -0.34 13.50
CA LEU A 182 7.14 -0.32 14.67
C LEU A 182 8.46 0.40 14.38
N THR A 183 9.07 0.95 15.42
CA THR A 183 10.44 1.46 15.41
C THR A 183 11.44 0.32 15.28
N PRO A 184 12.60 0.53 14.63
CA PRO A 184 13.70 -0.44 14.61
C PRO A 184 14.55 -0.40 15.90
N LEU A 185 13.91 -0.19 17.06
CA LEU A 185 14.55 -0.12 18.38
C LEU A 185 14.26 -1.38 19.20
N VAL A 186 14.96 -1.53 20.32
CA VAL A 186 14.73 -2.62 21.29
C VAL A 186 14.41 -2.01 22.66
N PRO A 187 13.20 -2.22 23.21
CA PRO A 187 12.07 -2.89 22.58
C PRO A 187 11.45 -2.06 21.43
N PRO A 188 10.85 -2.71 20.41
CA PRO A 188 10.15 -1.99 19.35
C PRO A 188 8.84 -1.38 19.86
N ARG A 189 8.57 -0.14 19.49
CA ARG A 189 7.34 0.60 19.82
C ARG A 189 6.64 1.08 18.55
N ILE A 190 5.37 1.42 18.63
CA ILE A 190 4.59 1.93 17.51
C ILE A 190 5.08 3.34 17.15
N GLN A 191 5.71 3.46 15.99
CA GLN A 191 6.16 4.72 15.43
C GLN A 191 5.05 5.44 14.68
N GLN A 192 4.18 4.69 14.01
CA GLN A 192 3.07 5.21 13.22
C GLN A 192 1.87 4.29 13.33
N LEU A 193 0.69 4.89 13.42
CA LEU A 193 -0.60 4.23 13.38
C LEU A 193 -1.47 5.02 12.40
N LYS A 194 -2.13 4.32 11.47
CA LYS A 194 -3.06 4.91 10.52
C LYS A 194 -4.37 4.15 10.61
N ILE A 195 -5.48 4.89 10.59
CA ILE A 195 -6.81 4.32 10.70
C ILE A 195 -7.67 4.85 9.56
N ASN A 196 -8.26 3.94 8.80
CA ASN A 196 -9.25 4.23 7.78
C ASN A 196 -10.60 3.71 8.25
N SER A 197 -11.51 4.64 8.56
CA SER A 197 -12.90 4.33 8.88
C SER A 197 -13.73 4.22 7.61
N VAL A 198 -14.55 3.18 7.52
CA VAL A 198 -15.48 2.92 6.41
C VAL A 198 -16.89 2.72 6.94
N GLY A 199 -17.74 3.74 6.79
CA GLY A 199 -19.15 3.64 7.17
C GLY A 199 -19.96 2.74 6.22
N PRO A 200 -21.16 2.30 6.63
CA PRO A 200 -22.05 1.54 5.76
C PRO A 200 -22.55 2.45 4.63
N LEU A 201 -22.68 1.90 3.42
CA LEU A 201 -23.20 2.69 2.31
C LEU A 201 -24.69 2.98 2.53
N SER A 202 -25.05 4.25 2.56
CA SER A 202 -26.43 4.68 2.50
C SER A 202 -27.10 4.19 1.20
N ALA A 203 -28.43 4.11 1.20
CA ALA A 203 -29.18 3.75 -0.01
C ALA A 203 -28.90 4.72 -1.18
N ALA A 204 -28.74 6.01 -0.88
CA ALA A 204 -28.38 7.02 -1.87
C ALA A 204 -26.98 6.81 -2.44
N MET A 205 -25.99 6.54 -1.58
CA MET A 205 -24.62 6.23 -2.01
C MET A 205 -24.54 4.95 -2.84
N THR A 206 -25.28 3.91 -2.42
CA THR A 206 -25.35 2.65 -3.15
C THR A 206 -25.93 2.85 -4.55
N ALA A 207 -27.05 3.57 -4.66
CA ALA A 207 -27.67 3.88 -5.94
C ALA A 207 -26.76 4.76 -6.82
N ALA A 208 -26.07 5.74 -6.24
CA ALA A 208 -25.13 6.59 -6.96
C ALA A 208 -23.93 5.81 -7.50
N ALA A 209 -23.34 4.91 -6.70
CA ALA A 209 -22.25 4.04 -7.11
C ALA A 209 -22.66 3.11 -8.26
N GLN A 210 -23.83 2.47 -8.17
CA GLN A 210 -24.37 1.62 -9.23
C GLN A 210 -24.66 2.40 -10.53
N GLN A 211 -25.22 3.61 -10.42
CA GLN A 211 -25.45 4.47 -11.59
C GLN A 211 -24.14 4.95 -12.22
N LEU A 212 -23.13 5.27 -11.40
CA LEU A 212 -21.80 5.66 -11.90
C LEU A 212 -21.12 4.48 -12.59
N GLU A 213 -21.17 3.27 -12.02
CA GLU A 213 -20.67 2.06 -12.65
C GLU A 213 -21.29 1.83 -14.03
N ALA A 214 -22.62 1.90 -14.14
CA ALA A 214 -23.32 1.79 -15.41
C ALA A 214 -22.88 2.88 -16.41
N LEU A 215 -22.65 4.12 -15.94
CA LEU A 215 -22.16 5.22 -16.76
C LEU A 215 -20.71 5.04 -17.21
N VAL A 216 -19.83 4.48 -16.38
CA VAL A 216 -18.44 4.21 -16.76
C VAL A 216 -18.40 3.08 -17.79
N ASN A 217 -19.26 2.06 -17.64
CA ASN A 217 -19.38 0.97 -18.60
C ASN A 217 -19.97 1.45 -19.94
N GLN A 218 -20.95 2.34 -19.91
CA GLN A 218 -21.61 2.89 -21.10
C GLN A 218 -21.88 4.40 -20.95
N PRO A 219 -20.89 5.25 -21.30
CA PRO A 219 -20.99 6.69 -21.10
C PRO A 219 -22.15 7.34 -21.85
N ASN A 220 -23.05 7.99 -21.12
CA ASN A 220 -24.16 8.73 -21.71
C ASN A 220 -24.48 10.03 -20.94
N LYS A 221 -24.75 11.11 -21.69
CA LYS A 221 -24.94 12.45 -21.12
C LYS A 221 -26.21 12.58 -20.29
N ARG A 222 -27.27 11.84 -20.65
CA ARG A 222 -28.58 11.89 -19.98
C ARG A 222 -28.53 11.28 -18.58
N GLY A 223 -27.88 10.13 -18.43
CA GLY A 223 -27.68 9.48 -17.14
C GLY A 223 -26.77 10.30 -16.23
N LEU A 224 -25.72 10.93 -16.77
CA LEU A 224 -24.91 11.86 -15.98
C LEU A 224 -25.74 13.05 -15.45
N ASP A 225 -26.64 13.61 -16.27
CA ASP A 225 -27.53 14.68 -15.82
C ASP A 225 -28.53 14.23 -14.74
N GLN A 226 -28.94 12.97 -14.79
CA GLN A 226 -29.84 12.38 -13.79
C GLN A 226 -29.12 12.12 -12.48
N LEU A 227 -27.85 11.74 -12.50
CA LEU A 227 -27.06 11.40 -11.32
C LEU A 227 -26.52 12.65 -10.59
N ARG A 228 -26.11 13.68 -11.34
CA ARG A 228 -25.41 14.85 -10.78
C ARG A 228 -26.30 15.75 -9.92
N ALA A 229 -25.67 16.42 -8.96
CA ALA A 229 -26.27 17.51 -8.20
C ALA A 229 -26.55 18.74 -9.08
N ARG A 230 -27.62 19.49 -8.77
CA ARG A 230 -27.83 20.81 -9.37
C ARG A 230 -26.72 21.75 -8.87
N GLY A 231 -25.94 22.32 -9.79
CA GLY A 231 -24.81 23.20 -9.48
C GLY A 231 -23.42 22.56 -9.65
N SER A 232 -23.33 21.24 -9.85
CA SER A 232 -22.03 20.60 -10.13
C SER A 232 -21.49 20.93 -11.52
N ASN A 233 -20.16 20.90 -11.67
CA ASN A 233 -19.48 21.18 -12.93
C ASN A 233 -19.67 20.03 -13.93
N ARG A 234 -20.75 20.12 -14.72
CA ARG A 234 -21.12 19.11 -15.72
C ARG A 234 -19.98 18.78 -16.69
N ALA A 235 -19.24 19.77 -17.15
CA ALA A 235 -18.20 19.57 -18.16
C ALA A 235 -17.00 18.80 -17.59
N GLU A 236 -16.67 19.02 -16.33
CA GLU A 236 -15.64 18.27 -15.60
C GLU A 236 -16.07 16.83 -15.32
N LEU A 237 -17.27 16.63 -14.79
CA LEU A 237 -17.82 15.28 -14.56
C LEU A 237 -17.88 14.46 -15.87
N TRP A 238 -18.28 15.10 -16.97
CA TRP A 238 -18.30 14.41 -18.27
C TRP A 238 -16.90 14.03 -18.74
N ARG A 239 -15.91 14.93 -18.61
CA ARG A 239 -14.51 14.62 -18.94
C ARG A 239 -13.96 13.50 -18.06
N GLY A 240 -14.21 13.56 -16.75
CA GLY A 240 -13.81 12.52 -15.80
C GLY A 240 -14.40 11.16 -16.16
N LEU A 241 -15.69 11.13 -16.56
CA LEU A 241 -16.35 9.89 -16.97
C LEU A 241 -15.72 9.29 -18.25
N GLN A 242 -15.43 10.15 -19.23
CA GLN A 242 -14.78 9.71 -20.47
C GLN A 242 -13.37 9.17 -20.22
N LEU A 243 -12.60 9.84 -19.36
CA LEU A 243 -11.26 9.39 -18.96
C LEU A 243 -11.33 8.05 -18.20
N ALA A 244 -12.28 7.91 -17.28
CA ALA A 244 -12.50 6.65 -16.56
C ALA A 244 -12.81 5.50 -17.52
N HIS A 245 -13.76 5.70 -18.45
CA HIS A 245 -14.10 4.69 -19.46
C HIS A 245 -12.91 4.32 -20.35
N LEU A 246 -12.10 5.31 -20.76
CA LEU A 246 -10.96 5.09 -21.65
C LEU A 246 -9.78 4.40 -20.95
N LEU A 247 -9.44 4.83 -19.73
CA LEU A 247 -8.22 4.43 -19.02
C LEU A 247 -8.43 3.22 -18.10
N ALA A 248 -9.54 3.18 -17.37
CA ALA A 248 -9.86 2.06 -16.50
C ALA A 248 -10.59 0.95 -17.28
N GLY A 249 -11.31 1.31 -18.35
CA GLY A 249 -12.14 0.37 -19.11
C GLY A 249 -13.44 0.02 -18.39
N PRO A 250 -14.34 -0.73 -19.06
CA PRO A 250 -15.50 -1.32 -18.41
C PRO A 250 -15.08 -2.20 -17.21
N GLY A 251 -15.90 -2.21 -16.17
CA GLY A 251 -15.55 -2.81 -14.90
C GLY A 251 -16.69 -2.82 -13.89
N GLN A 252 -16.33 -3.13 -12.64
CA GLN A 252 -17.25 -3.23 -11.51
C GLN A 252 -16.69 -2.51 -10.29
N MET A 253 -17.58 -1.94 -9.49
CA MET A 253 -17.26 -1.40 -8.17
C MET A 253 -17.05 -2.56 -7.18
N GLY A 254 -15.89 -2.54 -6.54
CA GLY A 254 -15.50 -3.45 -5.47
C GLY A 254 -15.87 -2.93 -4.09
N ALA A 255 -15.18 -3.45 -3.08
CA ALA A 255 -15.43 -3.09 -1.68
C ALA A 255 -15.07 -1.62 -1.36
N PRO A 256 -15.78 -0.97 -0.43
CA PRO A 256 -15.40 0.36 0.07
C PRO A 256 -14.10 0.31 0.87
N ILE A 257 -13.28 1.36 0.72
CA ILE A 257 -11.92 1.50 1.26
C ILE A 257 -11.85 2.59 2.34
N SER A 258 -12.60 3.68 2.16
CA SER A 258 -12.64 4.82 3.08
C SER A 258 -13.92 5.62 2.88
N GLY A 259 -14.30 6.41 3.89
CA GLY A 259 -15.40 7.36 3.81
C GLY A 259 -16.52 7.08 4.81
N ASP A 260 -17.46 8.00 4.90
CA ASP A 260 -18.60 7.87 5.80
C ASP A 260 -19.73 7.01 5.24
N GLY A 261 -19.74 6.75 3.92
CA GLY A 261 -20.79 5.99 3.24
C GLY A 261 -22.09 6.78 2.99
N GLU A 262 -22.16 8.03 3.43
CA GLU A 262 -23.31 8.94 3.24
C GLU A 262 -23.01 10.03 2.22
N GLN A 263 -21.96 10.81 2.47
CA GLN A 263 -21.54 11.91 1.62
C GLN A 263 -20.27 11.58 0.86
N THR A 264 -19.38 10.77 1.42
CA THR A 264 -18.13 10.40 0.75
C THR A 264 -17.87 8.91 0.89
N VAL A 265 -17.49 8.28 -0.22
CA VAL A 265 -16.95 6.92 -0.22
C VAL A 265 -15.85 6.79 -1.26
N THR A 266 -14.78 6.08 -0.92
CA THR A 266 -13.80 5.58 -1.88
C THR A 266 -13.98 4.08 -2.04
N LEU A 267 -14.12 3.61 -3.27
CA LEU A 267 -14.32 2.21 -3.64
C LEU A 267 -13.17 1.73 -4.53
N HIS A 268 -12.94 0.42 -4.55
CA HIS A 268 -12.14 -0.19 -5.61
C HIS A 268 -12.94 -0.20 -6.92
N TRP A 269 -12.27 0.04 -8.04
CA TRP A 269 -12.79 -0.22 -9.38
C TRP A 269 -11.93 -1.26 -10.05
N HIS A 270 -12.59 -2.34 -10.47
CA HIS A 270 -11.95 -3.45 -11.19
C HIS A 270 -12.30 -3.35 -12.67
N GLY A 271 -11.45 -2.67 -13.42
CA GLY A 271 -11.64 -2.41 -14.84
C GLY A 271 -10.78 -3.29 -15.73
N THR A 272 -11.22 -3.53 -16.97
CA THR A 272 -10.45 -4.32 -17.96
C THR A 272 -9.11 -3.68 -18.33
N GLY A 273 -8.99 -2.35 -18.21
CA GLY A 273 -7.77 -1.62 -18.51
C GLY A 273 -6.85 -1.48 -17.30
N SER A 274 -7.41 -1.07 -16.17
CA SER A 274 -6.65 -0.94 -14.92
C SER A 274 -7.54 -0.97 -13.67
N ASP A 275 -6.98 -1.49 -12.58
CA ASP A 275 -7.55 -1.38 -11.24
C ASP A 275 -7.23 -0.01 -10.64
N VAL A 276 -8.27 0.74 -10.28
CA VAL A 276 -8.15 2.10 -9.74
C VAL A 276 -9.05 2.30 -8.53
N ARG A 277 -8.87 3.40 -7.81
CA ARG A 277 -9.75 3.83 -6.72
C ARG A 277 -10.70 4.89 -7.24
N VAL A 278 -11.95 4.82 -6.82
CA VAL A 278 -12.97 5.81 -7.19
C VAL A 278 -13.54 6.41 -5.93
N THR A 279 -13.35 7.72 -5.77
CA THR A 279 -13.99 8.49 -4.70
C THR A 279 -15.23 9.16 -5.25
N LEU A 280 -16.38 8.97 -4.59
CA LEU A 280 -17.63 9.66 -4.87
C LEU A 280 -17.92 10.64 -3.75
N HIS A 281 -18.41 11.81 -4.13
CA HIS A 281 -18.95 12.82 -3.22
C HIS A 281 -20.42 13.08 -3.56
N LEU A 282 -21.29 12.90 -2.58
CA LEU A 282 -22.69 13.27 -2.62
C LEU A 282 -22.92 14.52 -1.79
N ASN A 283 -23.83 15.38 -2.27
CA ASN A 283 -24.34 16.47 -1.45
C ASN A 283 -25.38 15.95 -0.42
N GLU A 284 -25.83 16.85 0.46
CA GLU A 284 -26.85 16.56 1.48
C GLU A 284 -28.18 15.99 0.94
N LYS A 285 -28.44 16.15 -0.37
CA LYS A 285 -29.65 15.63 -1.05
C LYS A 285 -29.40 14.26 -1.71
N GLY A 286 -28.25 13.63 -1.46
CA GLY A 286 -27.87 12.34 -2.04
C GLY A 286 -27.60 12.39 -3.55
N ARG A 287 -27.17 13.54 -4.08
CA ARG A 287 -26.85 13.72 -5.50
C ARG A 287 -25.35 13.90 -5.71
N LEU A 288 -24.82 13.35 -6.81
CA LEU A 288 -23.38 13.35 -7.09
C LEU A 288 -22.85 14.76 -7.34
N SER A 289 -22.05 15.30 -6.43
CA SER A 289 -21.36 16.57 -6.61
C SER A 289 -20.08 16.39 -7.41
N GLU A 290 -19.32 15.35 -7.09
CA GLU A 290 -17.98 15.08 -7.65
C GLU A 290 -17.68 13.58 -7.64
N PHE A 291 -16.83 13.14 -8.56
CA PHE A 291 -16.16 11.85 -8.44
C PHE A 291 -14.74 11.92 -9.02
N VAL A 292 -13.83 11.11 -8.49
CA VAL A 292 -12.42 11.09 -8.89
C VAL A 292 -11.96 9.65 -9.06
N PHE A 293 -11.37 9.35 -10.23
CA PHE A 293 -10.66 8.10 -10.49
C PHE A 293 -9.17 8.35 -10.28
N ALA A 294 -8.57 7.63 -9.34
CA ALA A 294 -7.14 7.74 -9.02
C ALA A 294 -6.48 6.35 -9.07
N GLN A 295 -5.29 6.26 -9.66
CA GLN A 295 -4.50 5.05 -9.56
C GLN A 295 -4.11 4.80 -8.09
N LYS A 296 -4.01 3.53 -7.71
CA LYS A 296 -3.42 3.15 -6.42
C LYS A 296 -2.03 3.82 -6.35
N PRO A 297 -1.70 4.62 -5.32
CA PRO A 297 -0.33 5.10 -5.20
C PRO A 297 0.58 3.86 -5.19
N ALA A 298 1.61 3.86 -6.03
CA ALA A 298 2.69 2.90 -5.86
C ALA A 298 3.16 3.05 -4.41
N LEU A 299 3.14 1.96 -3.64
CA LEU A 299 3.74 1.94 -2.30
C LEU A 299 5.14 2.52 -2.44
N ALA A 300 5.36 3.69 -1.84
CA ALA A 300 6.66 4.35 -1.80
C ALA A 300 7.57 3.64 -0.80
#